data_AF-A0A5C6TXS6-F1
#
_entry.id   AF-A0A5C6TXS6-F1
#
_cell.length_a   1.000
_cell.length_b   1.000
_cell.length_c   1.000
_cell.angle_alpha   90.00
_cell.angle_beta   90.00
_cell.angle_gamma   90.00
#
_symmetry.space_group_name_H-M   'P 1'
#
loop_
_entity.id
_entity.type
_entity.pdbx_description
1 polymer ?
#
loop_
_entity_poly.entity_id
_entity_poly.type
_entity_poly.pdbx_seq_one_letter_code
_entity_poly.pdbx_strand_id
1 'polypeptide(L)'
;MVQMVRFLALPLVLLGAPILAQPAADWTSAVSSPSLALARHPREARAWQSVVPPSYRRTRWIYRLEGNSSQPRIVQSGGRSYVLGTVCKPHDCYANVGAFLIALDGRRAAGGLLFNRAGRSREIYFGNPSPYERALLRSILMLGQ
;
A
#
# COMPACT_ATOMS: atom_id res chain seq x y z
N MET A 1 56.39 39.19 -23.80
CA MET A 1 55.91 37.80 -23.72
C MET A 1 54.91 37.72 -22.57
N VAL A 2 53.60 37.60 -22.86
CA VAL A 2 52.57 37.42 -21.82
C VAL A 2 51.88 36.08 -22.10
N GLN A 3 51.98 35.17 -21.15
CA GLN A 3 51.63 33.76 -21.28
C GLN A 3 50.17 33.56 -20.88
N MET A 4 49.37 33.07 -21.83
CA MET A 4 47.93 32.85 -21.71
C MET A 4 47.66 31.56 -20.92
N VAL A 5 47.16 31.67 -19.69
CA VAL A 5 46.76 30.52 -18.86
C VAL A 5 45.41 30.00 -19.37
N ARG A 6 45.42 28.86 -20.06
CA ARG A 6 44.21 28.14 -20.46
C ARG A 6 43.71 27.31 -19.27
N PHE A 7 42.62 27.75 -18.66
CA PHE A 7 41.86 26.94 -17.71
C PHE A 7 41.05 25.90 -18.49
N LEU A 8 41.47 24.64 -18.40
CA LEU A 8 40.68 23.48 -18.81
C LEU A 8 39.54 23.30 -17.80
N ALA A 9 38.33 23.71 -18.16
CA ALA A 9 37.13 23.40 -17.39
C ALA A 9 36.80 21.90 -17.55
N LEU A 10 37.01 21.15 -16.48
CA LEU A 10 36.58 19.74 -16.38
C LEU A 10 35.05 19.71 -16.23
N PRO A 11 34.29 19.03 -17.11
CA PRO A 11 32.85 18.93 -16.95
C PRO A 11 32.57 18.00 -15.76
N LEU A 12 32.03 18.56 -14.69
CA LEU A 12 31.49 17.82 -13.57
C LEU A 12 30.26 17.05 -14.07
N VAL A 13 30.46 15.80 -14.46
CA VAL A 13 29.38 14.87 -14.80
C VAL A 13 28.59 14.60 -13.52
N LEU A 14 27.47 15.32 -13.37
CA LEU A 14 26.43 15.02 -12.38
C LEU A 14 25.87 13.63 -12.68
N LEU A 15 26.42 12.62 -12.03
CA LEU A 15 25.85 11.28 -11.94
C LEU A 15 24.45 11.41 -11.32
N GLY A 16 23.44 11.45 -12.18
CA GLY A 16 22.04 11.48 -11.77
C GLY A 16 21.75 10.30 -10.84
N ALA A 17 21.40 10.61 -9.59
CA ALA A 17 20.95 9.59 -8.66
C ALA A 17 19.74 8.88 -9.29
N PRO A 18 19.77 7.54 -9.43
CA PRO A 18 18.64 6.82 -9.98
C PRO A 18 17.45 7.01 -9.05
N ILE A 19 16.34 7.50 -9.61
CA ILE A 19 15.06 7.72 -8.94
C ILE A 19 14.50 6.35 -8.54
N LEU A 20 14.92 5.80 -7.40
CA LEU A 20 14.48 4.48 -6.91
C LEU A 20 13.52 4.55 -5.70
N ALA A 21 12.93 5.72 -5.41
CA ALA A 21 12.10 5.94 -4.22
C ALA A 21 10.59 6.18 -4.51
N GLN A 22 10.06 5.75 -5.65
CA GLN A 22 8.69 6.11 -6.07
C GLN A 22 7.53 5.35 -5.39
N PRO A 23 7.60 4.03 -5.11
CA PRO A 23 6.43 3.28 -4.67
C PRO A 23 5.85 3.81 -3.35
N ALA A 24 6.71 4.07 -2.36
CA ALA A 24 6.26 4.59 -1.08
C ALA A 24 5.52 5.93 -1.23
N ALA A 25 6.05 6.85 -2.06
CA ALA A 25 5.47 8.18 -2.25
C ALA A 25 4.08 8.12 -2.91
N ASP A 26 3.89 7.24 -3.90
CA ASP A 26 2.61 7.06 -4.58
C ASP A 26 1.54 6.47 -3.64
N TRP A 27 1.94 5.60 -2.71
CA TRP A 27 1.03 5.03 -1.71
C TRP A 27 0.66 5.99 -0.57
N THR A 28 1.59 6.84 -0.16
CA THR A 28 1.39 7.74 1.00
C THR A 28 1.05 9.18 0.60
N SER A 29 0.84 9.47 -0.68
CA SER A 29 0.43 10.79 -1.14
C SER A 29 -1.04 11.08 -0.75
N ALA A 30 -1.31 12.31 -0.32
CA ALA A 30 -2.66 12.76 0.07
C ALA A 30 -3.66 12.79 -1.10
N VAL A 31 -3.18 12.78 -2.35
CA VAL A 31 -4.01 12.79 -3.56
C VAL A 31 -4.16 11.41 -4.20
N SER A 32 -3.54 10.38 -3.63
CA SER A 32 -3.55 9.02 -4.20
C SER A 32 -4.57 8.15 -3.50
N SER A 33 -5.51 7.57 -4.26
CA SER A 33 -6.36 6.50 -3.74
C SER A 33 -5.62 5.16 -3.79
N PRO A 34 -5.92 4.21 -2.88
CA PRO A 34 -5.35 2.86 -2.95
C PRO A 34 -5.59 2.17 -4.30
N SER A 35 -6.75 2.41 -4.93
CA SER A 35 -7.06 1.88 -6.26
C SER A 35 -6.17 2.47 -7.36
N LEU A 36 -5.87 3.77 -7.30
CA LEU A 36 -4.95 4.42 -8.23
C LEU A 36 -3.52 3.93 -8.02
N ALA A 37 -3.09 3.79 -6.76
CA ALA A 37 -1.80 3.21 -6.43
C ALA A 37 -1.66 1.79 -6.98
N LEU A 38 -2.67 0.93 -6.81
CA LEU A 38 -2.69 -0.40 -7.43
C LEU A 38 -2.57 -0.36 -8.96
N ALA A 39 -3.24 0.59 -9.62
CA ALA A 39 -3.17 0.72 -11.07
C ALA A 39 -1.77 1.12 -11.57
N ARG A 40 -1.03 1.92 -10.80
CA ARG A 40 0.34 2.37 -11.11
C ARG A 40 1.41 1.32 -10.76
N HIS A 41 1.09 0.41 -9.85
CA HIS A 41 2.04 -0.54 -9.26
C HIS A 41 1.62 -2.01 -9.51
N PRO A 42 1.91 -2.57 -10.71
CA PRO A 42 1.38 -3.88 -11.11
C PRO A 42 1.98 -5.07 -10.35
N ARG A 43 3.12 -4.94 -9.67
CA ARG A 43 3.66 -6.03 -8.84
C ARG A 43 2.89 -6.13 -7.53
N GLU A 44 2.62 -5.00 -6.91
CA GLU A 44 1.84 -4.79 -5.70
C GLU A 44 0.38 -5.18 -5.92
N ALA A 45 -0.20 -4.81 -7.07
CA ALA A 45 -1.52 -5.26 -7.48
C ALA A 45 -1.61 -6.79 -7.61
N ARG A 46 -0.61 -7.43 -8.24
CA ARG A 46 -0.58 -8.89 -8.31
C ARG A 46 -0.46 -9.54 -6.93
N ALA A 47 0.40 -9.00 -6.06
CA ALA A 47 0.52 -9.47 -4.68
C ALA A 47 -0.82 -9.42 -3.94
N TRP A 48 -1.49 -8.26 -3.94
CA TRP A 48 -2.80 -8.10 -3.34
C TRP A 48 -3.83 -9.06 -3.93
N GLN A 49 -4.01 -9.04 -5.24
CA GLN A 49 -5.05 -9.82 -5.92
C GLN A 49 -4.85 -11.33 -5.74
N SER A 50 -3.60 -11.80 -5.61
CA SER A 50 -3.29 -13.21 -5.36
C SER A 50 -3.78 -13.72 -4.00
N VAL A 51 -3.83 -12.85 -2.99
CA VAL A 51 -4.25 -13.23 -1.63
C VAL A 51 -5.73 -13.00 -1.37
N VAL A 52 -6.43 -12.22 -2.21
CA VAL A 52 -7.86 -12.00 -2.08
C VAL A 52 -8.62 -13.33 -2.32
N PRO A 53 -9.45 -13.78 -1.36
CA PRO A 53 -10.19 -15.03 -1.49
C PRO A 53 -11.09 -15.04 -2.74
N PRO A 54 -11.26 -16.20 -3.41
CA PRO A 54 -12.09 -16.31 -4.61
C PRO A 54 -13.50 -15.70 -4.49
N SER A 55 -14.14 -15.86 -3.32
CA SER A 55 -15.46 -15.30 -3.00
C SER A 55 -15.53 -13.77 -3.06
N TYR A 56 -14.40 -13.06 -2.99
CA TYR A 56 -14.33 -11.60 -2.99
C TYR A 56 -13.72 -11.02 -4.28
N ARG A 57 -13.30 -11.83 -5.25
CA ARG A 57 -12.66 -11.34 -6.49
C ARG A 57 -13.57 -10.47 -7.36
N ARG A 58 -14.90 -10.66 -7.26
CA ARG A 58 -15.90 -9.82 -7.94
C ARG A 58 -16.31 -8.60 -7.11
N THR A 59 -15.87 -8.49 -5.86
CA THR A 59 -16.20 -7.38 -4.96
C THR A 59 -15.17 -6.26 -5.12
N ARG A 60 -15.46 -5.27 -5.98
CA ARG A 60 -14.49 -4.24 -6.39
C ARG A 60 -13.81 -3.49 -5.24
N TRP A 61 -14.54 -3.09 -4.20
CA TRP A 61 -13.97 -2.37 -3.06
C TRP A 61 -12.96 -3.21 -2.26
N ILE A 62 -13.03 -4.54 -2.34
CA ILE A 62 -12.05 -5.47 -1.78
C ILE A 62 -10.94 -5.74 -2.81
N TYR A 63 -11.30 -6.24 -3.99
CA TYR A 63 -10.34 -6.75 -4.97
C TYR A 63 -9.46 -5.65 -5.60
N ARG A 64 -10.03 -4.46 -5.81
CA ARG A 64 -9.35 -3.32 -6.45
C ARG A 64 -9.07 -2.17 -5.48
N LEU A 65 -9.38 -2.35 -4.20
CA LEU A 65 -9.31 -1.29 -3.17
C LEU A 65 -10.07 -0.01 -3.59
N GLU A 66 -11.18 -0.18 -4.30
CA GLU A 66 -12.03 0.90 -4.78
C GLU A 66 -13.10 1.25 -3.74
N GLY A 67 -12.76 2.13 -2.81
CA GLY A 67 -13.66 2.63 -1.77
C GLY A 67 -13.07 3.83 -1.04
N ASN A 68 -13.76 4.28 0.01
CA ASN A 68 -13.23 5.33 0.88
C ASN A 68 -12.09 4.75 1.71
N SER A 69 -10.98 5.48 1.83
CA SER A 69 -9.77 4.97 2.47
C SER A 69 -9.16 5.99 3.43
N SER A 70 -8.57 5.51 4.51
CA SER A 70 -7.64 6.31 5.30
C SER A 70 -6.33 6.54 4.53
N GLN A 71 -5.56 7.57 4.92
CA GLN A 71 -4.21 7.75 4.41
C GLN A 71 -3.36 6.50 4.71
N PRO A 72 -2.78 5.83 3.70
CA PRO A 72 -1.88 4.70 3.93
C PRO A 72 -0.57 5.16 4.55
N ARG A 73 0.08 4.27 5.32
CA ARG A 73 1.38 4.51 5.95
C ARG A 73 2.34 3.38 5.68
N ILE A 74 3.65 3.69 5.71
CA ILE A 74 4.68 2.66 5.60
C ILE A 74 4.96 2.05 6.97
N VAL A 75 5.00 0.73 7.02
CA VAL A 75 5.35 -0.06 8.21
C VAL A 75 6.42 -1.08 7.87
N GLN A 76 7.17 -1.53 8.87
CA GLN A 76 8.19 -2.56 8.73
C GLN A 76 7.72 -3.87 9.35
N SER A 77 7.93 -4.99 8.66
CA SER A 77 7.72 -6.33 9.22
C SER A 77 8.66 -7.34 8.58
N GLY A 78 9.37 -8.11 9.40
CA GLY A 78 10.29 -9.15 8.90
C GLY A 78 11.33 -8.63 7.90
N GLY A 79 11.87 -7.43 8.14
CA GLY A 79 12.86 -6.79 7.26
C GLY A 79 12.31 -6.26 5.93
N ARG A 80 10.98 -6.17 5.77
CA ARG A 80 10.34 -5.67 4.56
C ARG A 80 9.42 -4.48 4.86
N SER A 81 9.47 -3.49 3.98
CA SER A 81 8.56 -2.33 3.98
C SER A 81 7.23 -2.70 3.35
N TYR A 82 6.14 -2.39 4.05
CA TYR A 82 4.76 -2.56 3.56
C TYR A 82 4.04 -1.22 3.58
N VAL A 83 3.13 -1.04 2.63
CA VAL A 83 2.02 -0.11 2.79
C VAL A 83 0.94 -0.76 3.63
N LEU A 84 0.51 -0.08 4.69
CA LEU A 84 -0.63 -0.43 5.53
C LEU A 84 -1.72 0.64 5.38
N GLY A 85 -2.94 0.23 5.06
CA GLY A 85 -4.06 1.15 4.94
C GLY A 85 -5.41 0.45 5.07
N THR A 86 -6.48 1.25 4.98
CA THR A 86 -7.86 0.76 4.98
C THR A 86 -8.60 1.17 3.73
N VAL A 87 -9.63 0.40 3.41
CA VAL A 87 -10.67 0.76 2.44
C VAL A 87 -12.00 0.29 3.02
N CYS A 88 -13.05 1.10 2.90
CA CYS A 88 -14.40 0.71 3.32
C CYS A 88 -15.36 0.73 2.14
N LYS A 89 -16.42 -0.07 2.25
CA LYS A 89 -17.45 -0.17 1.20
C LYS A 89 -18.13 1.19 1.01
N PRO A 90 -18.23 1.71 -0.23
CA PRO A 90 -18.96 2.94 -0.50
C PRO A 90 -20.38 2.91 0.09
N HIS A 91 -20.75 4.00 0.76
CA HIS A 91 -22.05 4.19 1.45
C HIS A 91 -22.32 3.23 2.63
N ASP A 92 -21.34 2.43 3.05
CA ASP A 92 -21.55 1.36 4.05
C ASP A 92 -20.28 1.11 4.89
N CYS A 93 -19.59 2.21 5.21
CA CYS A 93 -18.24 2.16 5.78
C CYS A 93 -18.19 1.59 7.19
N TYR A 94 -19.13 1.98 8.06
CA TYR A 94 -19.21 1.48 9.43
C TYR A 94 -19.40 -0.05 9.50
N ALA A 95 -20.12 -0.62 8.53
CA ALA A 95 -20.44 -2.04 8.53
C ALA A 95 -19.43 -2.91 7.75
N ASN A 96 -18.62 -2.34 6.86
CA ASN A 96 -17.72 -3.11 6.00
C ASN A 96 -16.40 -2.37 5.80
N VAL A 97 -15.40 -2.77 6.58
CA VAL A 97 -14.05 -2.22 6.53
C VAL A 97 -13.09 -3.32 6.05
N GLY A 98 -12.15 -2.95 5.21
CA GLY A 98 -11.04 -3.77 4.77
C GLY A 98 -9.71 -3.11 5.14
N ALA A 99 -8.75 -3.92 5.55
CA ALA A 99 -7.37 -3.51 5.73
C ALA A 99 -6.48 -4.24 4.73
N PHE A 100 -5.50 -3.53 4.20
CA PHE A 100 -4.50 -4.09 3.30
C PHE A 100 -3.10 -3.86 3.87
N LEU A 101 -2.26 -4.87 3.72
CA LEU A 101 -0.83 -4.82 4.00
C LEU A 101 -0.13 -5.35 2.75
N ILE A 102 0.49 -4.49 1.95
CA ILE A 102 1.10 -4.86 0.67
C ILE A 102 2.58 -4.47 0.69
N ALA A 103 3.46 -5.42 0.40
CA ALA A 103 4.88 -5.14 0.35
C ALA A 103 5.20 -4.20 -0.82
N LEU A 104 6.07 -3.21 -0.57
CA LEU A 104 6.52 -2.29 -1.62
C LEU A 104 7.38 -2.98 -2.70
N ASP A 105 7.87 -4.20 -2.46
CA ASP A 105 8.55 -5.02 -3.46
C ASP A 105 7.57 -5.88 -4.29
N GLY A 106 6.28 -5.85 -3.96
CA GLY A 106 5.22 -6.63 -4.59
C GLY A 106 5.36 -8.15 -4.43
N ARG A 107 6.14 -8.64 -3.44
CA ARG A 107 6.36 -10.08 -3.23
C ARG A 107 5.45 -10.70 -2.18
N ARG A 108 4.73 -9.87 -1.40
CA ARG A 108 3.86 -10.32 -0.32
C ARG A 108 2.72 -9.35 -0.12
N ALA A 109 1.56 -9.90 0.24
CA ALA A 109 0.44 -9.13 0.74
C ALA A 109 -0.33 -9.95 1.77
N ALA A 110 -1.04 -9.27 2.65
CA ALA A 110 -2.04 -9.84 3.52
C ALA A 110 -3.18 -8.83 3.69
N GLY A 111 -4.35 -9.33 4.08
CA GLY A 111 -5.50 -8.47 4.26
C GLY A 111 -6.41 -8.94 5.39
N GLY A 112 -7.25 -8.01 5.82
CA GLY A 112 -8.29 -8.25 6.81
C GLY A 112 -9.61 -7.63 6.36
N LEU A 113 -10.73 -8.24 6.76
CA LEU A 113 -12.07 -7.68 6.61
C LEU A 113 -12.74 -7.67 7.98
N LEU A 114 -13.44 -6.58 8.27
CA LEU A 114 -14.32 -6.43 9.41
C LEU A 114 -15.74 -6.18 8.89
N PHE A 115 -16.65 -7.09 9.24
CA PHE A 115 -18.08 -6.95 8.97
C PHE A 115 -18.83 -6.72 10.28
N ASN A 116 -19.49 -5.56 10.42
CA ASN A 116 -20.33 -5.24 11.57
C ASN A 116 -21.81 -5.32 11.16
N ARG A 117 -22.60 -6.17 11.83
CA ARG A 117 -24.05 -6.27 11.62
C ARG A 117 -24.77 -6.50 12.94
N ALA A 118 -25.71 -5.60 13.25
CA ALA A 118 -26.62 -5.74 14.40
C ALA A 118 -25.89 -6.13 15.71
N GLY A 119 -24.84 -5.37 16.06
CA GLY A 119 -24.05 -5.60 17.28
C GLY A 119 -23.09 -6.78 17.23
N ARG A 120 -22.94 -7.47 16.10
CA ARG A 120 -21.95 -8.55 15.91
C ARG A 120 -20.88 -8.14 14.92
N SER A 121 -19.63 -8.39 15.29
CA SER A 121 -18.45 -8.18 14.44
C SER A 121 -17.87 -9.51 14.00
N ARG A 122 -17.54 -9.62 12.71
CA ARG A 122 -16.82 -10.76 12.14
C ARG A 122 -15.55 -10.28 11.47
N GLU A 123 -14.42 -10.78 11.95
CA GLU A 123 -13.10 -10.56 11.35
C GLU A 123 -12.74 -11.74 10.42
N ILE A 124 -12.15 -11.44 9.26
CA ILE A 124 -11.59 -12.43 8.34
C ILE A 124 -10.20 -11.96 7.93
N TYR A 125 -9.20 -12.82 8.03
CA TYR A 125 -7.84 -12.54 7.57
C TYR A 125 -7.45 -13.48 6.43
N PHE A 126 -6.68 -12.97 5.46
CA PHE A 126 -6.20 -13.73 4.31
C PHE A 126 -4.77 -13.33 3.92
N GLY A 127 -4.12 -14.16 3.11
CA GLY A 127 -2.69 -14.01 2.78
C GLY A 127 -1.73 -14.55 3.85
N ASN A 128 -2.24 -15.35 4.80
CA ASN A 128 -1.48 -15.96 5.90
C ASN A 128 -0.56 -14.95 6.64
N PRO A 129 -1.14 -13.90 7.27
CA PRO A 129 -0.36 -12.92 8.01
C PRO A 129 0.30 -13.56 9.23
N SER A 130 1.54 -13.19 9.50
CA SER A 130 2.21 -13.48 10.77
C SER A 130 1.43 -12.87 11.95
N PRO A 131 1.69 -13.29 13.21
CA PRO A 131 1.05 -12.69 14.37
C PRO A 131 1.20 -11.16 14.42
N TYR A 132 2.37 -10.64 14.05
CA TYR A 132 2.64 -9.20 14.00
C TYR A 132 1.89 -8.51 12.84
N GLU A 133 1.92 -9.08 11.64
CA GLU A 133 1.16 -8.53 10.49
C GLU A 133 -0.34 -8.52 10.77
N ARG A 134 -0.86 -9.56 11.46
CA ARG A 134 -2.26 -9.61 11.88
C ARG A 134 -2.58 -8.53 12.91
N ALA A 135 -1.69 -8.27 13.87
CA ALA A 135 -1.87 -7.19 14.84
C ALA A 135 -1.92 -5.81 14.15
N LEU A 136 -1.05 -5.57 13.16
CA LEU A 136 -1.08 -4.36 12.32
C LEU A 136 -2.43 -4.22 11.59
N LEU A 137 -2.86 -5.25 10.87
CA LEU A 137 -4.15 -5.26 10.16
C LEU A 137 -5.33 -5.02 11.12
N ARG A 138 -5.35 -5.69 12.28
CA ARG A 138 -6.41 -5.54 13.28
C ARG A 138 -6.46 -4.12 13.84
N SER A 139 -5.31 -3.54 14.16
CA SER A 139 -5.24 -2.18 14.71
C SER A 139 -5.90 -1.16 13.78
N ILE A 140 -5.71 -1.29 12.46
CA ILE A 140 -6.27 -0.32 11.52
C ILE A 140 -7.72 -0.64 11.14
N LEU A 141 -8.14 -1.92 11.17
CA LEU A 141 -9.55 -2.30 11.01
C LEU A 141 -10.44 -1.68 12.09
N MET A 142 -9.96 -1.61 13.33
CA MET A 142 -10.73 -1.06 14.45
C MET A 142 -10.76 0.47 14.47
N LEU A 143 -9.81 1.13 13.80
CA LEU A 143 -9.77 2.59 13.67
C LEU A 143 -10.61 3.13 12.50
N GLY A 144 -10.99 2.26 11.55
CA GLY A 144 -11.81 2.61 10.40
C GLY A 144 -13.31 2.71 10.70
N GLN A 145 -13.69 2.83 11.97
CA GLN A 145 -15.07 3.07 12.42
C GLN A 145 -15.34 4.55 12.61
#